data_AF-A0A933JYF9-F1
#
_entry.id   AF-A0A933JYF9-F1
#
_cell.length_a   1.000
_cell.length_b   1.000
_cell.length_c   1.000
_cell.angle_alpha   90.00
_cell.angle_beta   90.00
_cell.angle_gamma   90.00
#
_symmetry.space_group_name_H-M   'P 1'
#
loop_
_entity.id
_entity.type
_entity.pdbx_description
1 polymer ?
#
loop_
_entity_poly.entity_id
_entity_poly.type
_entity_poly.pdbx_seq_one_letter_code
_entity_poly.pdbx_strand_id
1 'polypeptide(L)'
;MPPPETSPERTALAGLIRVLDQQTVMLLDASQRPEVDVASLTKSAFELVLRGARELTSAAASDPSVDAALRHQISELAAHATELEQITRDARVHVHELAAGWKCSSCGLEVPSEPRVAAVAKSLVIDLKCRACGKRTAITEKGRESFERLFGPLAGPTWNAARNGFVVGGRP
;
A
#
# COMPACT_ATOMS: atom_id res chain seq x y z
N MET A 1 -18.38 21.26 -39.25
CA MET A 1 -17.09 20.78 -38.72
C MET A 1 -17.40 19.70 -37.69
N PRO A 2 -16.92 18.46 -37.86
CA PRO A 2 -16.90 17.53 -36.73
C PRO A 2 -16.02 18.13 -35.61
N PRO A 3 -16.34 17.90 -34.34
CA PRO A 3 -15.49 18.35 -33.24
C PRO A 3 -14.09 17.73 -33.38
N PRO A 4 -13.01 18.44 -33.01
CA PRO A 4 -11.68 17.87 -33.03
C PRO A 4 -11.67 16.64 -32.13
N GLU A 5 -11.32 15.48 -32.70
CA GLU A 5 -11.14 14.24 -31.94
C GLU A 5 -10.13 14.51 -30.83
N THR A 6 -10.57 14.42 -29.58
CA THR A 6 -9.71 14.64 -28.42
C THR A 6 -8.71 13.50 -28.36
N SER A 7 -7.41 13.81 -28.43
CA SER A 7 -6.37 12.78 -28.33
C SER A 7 -6.53 11.97 -27.02
N PRO A 8 -6.27 10.65 -27.05
CA PRO A 8 -6.26 9.82 -25.85
C PRO A 8 -5.40 10.38 -24.71
N GLU A 9 -4.30 11.06 -25.01
CA GLU A 9 -3.47 11.80 -24.05
C GLU A 9 -4.24 12.89 -23.30
N ARG A 10 -4.99 13.74 -24.04
CA ARG A 10 -5.82 14.78 -23.44
C ARG A 10 -6.90 14.17 -22.56
N THR A 11 -7.41 13.02 -22.96
CA THR A 11 -8.41 12.26 -22.19
C THR A 11 -7.81 11.71 -20.89
N ALA A 12 -6.61 11.12 -20.95
CA ALA A 12 -5.90 10.59 -19.79
C ALA A 12 -5.49 11.71 -18.81
N LEU A 13 -4.94 12.82 -19.32
CA LEU A 13 -4.55 13.98 -18.52
C LEU A 13 -5.78 14.64 -17.86
N ALA A 14 -6.87 14.84 -18.61
CA ALA A 14 -8.12 15.34 -18.05
C ALA A 14 -8.71 14.40 -16.99
N GLY A 15 -8.57 13.09 -17.17
CA GLY A 15 -8.90 12.09 -16.16
C GLY A 15 -8.10 12.26 -14.89
N LEU A 16 -6.77 12.43 -15.00
CA LEU A 16 -5.88 12.54 -13.85
C LEU A 16 -6.15 13.83 -13.07
N ILE A 17 -6.32 14.95 -13.79
CA ILE A 17 -6.70 16.24 -13.19
C ILE A 17 -8.02 16.10 -12.41
N ARG A 18 -9.01 15.41 -12.97
CA ARG A 18 -10.30 15.19 -12.30
C ARG A 18 -10.16 14.35 -11.03
N VAL A 19 -9.36 13.28 -11.06
CA VAL A 19 -9.10 12.46 -9.87
C VAL A 19 -8.41 13.29 -8.79
N LEU A 20 -7.37 14.04 -9.14
CA LEU A 20 -6.66 14.92 -8.20
C LEU A 20 -7.57 15.99 -7.60
N ASP A 21 -8.39 16.64 -8.41
CA ASP A 21 -9.35 17.67 -7.98
C ASP A 21 -10.38 17.09 -6.99
N GLN A 22 -10.99 15.96 -7.34
CA GLN A 22 -11.96 15.28 -6.47
C GLN A 22 -11.35 14.87 -5.12
N GLN A 23 -10.14 14.32 -5.11
CA GLN A 23 -9.46 13.96 -3.86
C GLN A 23 -9.10 15.20 -3.03
N THR A 24 -8.68 16.29 -3.68
CA THR A 24 -8.33 17.55 -2.99
C THR A 24 -9.55 18.19 -2.34
N VAL A 25 -10.68 18.28 -3.05
CA VAL A 25 -11.94 18.80 -2.50
C VAL A 25 -12.41 17.99 -1.30
N MET A 26 -12.35 16.66 -1.39
CA MET A 26 -12.71 15.76 -0.29
C MET A 26 -11.82 15.98 0.94
N LEU A 27 -10.50 16.13 0.76
CA LEU A 27 -9.57 16.37 1.86
C LEU A 27 -9.77 17.76 2.51
N LEU A 28 -10.08 18.77 1.71
CA LEU A 28 -10.38 20.11 2.22
C LEU A 28 -11.66 20.12 3.07
N ASP A 29 -12.73 19.46 2.62
CA ASP A 29 -13.97 19.30 3.40
C ASP A 29 -13.73 18.51 4.69
N ALA A 30 -12.99 17.40 4.62
CA ALA A 30 -12.63 16.59 5.79
C ALA A 30 -11.78 17.37 6.80
N SER A 31 -10.88 18.24 6.35
CA SER A 31 -10.03 19.06 7.23
C SER A 31 -10.80 20.05 8.11
N GLN A 32 -12.05 20.37 7.73
CA GLN A 32 -12.92 21.25 8.50
C GLN A 32 -13.72 20.51 9.59
N ARG A 33 -13.62 19.17 9.62
CA ARG A 33 -14.38 18.31 10.53
C ARG A 33 -13.45 17.72 11.60
N PRO A 34 -13.56 18.16 12.87
CA PRO A 34 -12.65 17.73 13.93
C PRO A 34 -12.73 16.22 14.26
N GLU A 35 -13.83 15.57 13.90
CA GLU A 35 -14.06 14.13 14.10
C GLU A 35 -13.44 13.23 13.02
N VAL A 36 -12.92 13.81 11.94
CA VAL A 36 -12.37 13.03 10.82
C VAL A 36 -10.86 12.86 10.98
N ASP A 37 -10.39 11.62 10.87
CA ASP A 37 -8.96 11.32 10.77
C ASP A 37 -8.45 11.69 9.37
N VAL A 38 -8.06 12.97 9.22
CA VAL A 38 -7.52 13.53 7.98
C VAL A 38 -6.24 12.81 7.54
N ALA A 39 -5.44 12.30 8.46
CA ALA A 39 -4.19 11.61 8.13
C ALA A 39 -4.48 10.27 7.43
N SER A 40 -5.40 9.47 7.99
CA SER A 40 -5.86 8.23 7.37
C SER A 40 -6.56 8.49 6.03
N LEU A 41 -7.36 9.57 5.93
CA LEU A 41 -8.02 9.94 4.69
C LEU A 41 -7.04 10.38 3.61
N THR A 42 -6.00 11.14 3.97
CA THR A 42 -4.93 11.59 3.06
C THR A 42 -4.19 10.40 2.48
N LYS A 43 -3.90 9.39 3.31
CA LYS A 43 -3.27 8.14 2.86
C LYS A 43 -4.14 7.42 1.82
N SER A 44 -5.44 7.24 2.12
CA SER A 44 -6.40 6.60 1.19
C SER A 44 -6.55 7.38 -0.12
N ALA A 45 -6.61 8.72 -0.05
CA ALA A 45 -6.70 9.59 -1.22
C ALA A 45 -5.45 9.47 -2.10
N PHE A 46 -4.27 9.42 -1.49
CA PHE A 46 -3.01 9.23 -2.19
C PHE A 46 -2.94 7.86 -2.89
N GLU A 47 -3.37 6.78 -2.24
CA GLU A 47 -3.44 5.45 -2.85
C GLU A 47 -4.39 5.42 -4.08
N LEU A 48 -5.53 6.13 -4.01
CA LEU A 48 -6.46 6.27 -5.13
C LEU A 48 -5.86 7.06 -6.30
N VAL A 49 -5.12 8.13 -6.00
CA VAL A 49 -4.40 8.93 -7.03
C VAL A 49 -3.35 8.07 -7.73
N LEU A 50 -2.57 7.27 -7.01
CA LEU A 50 -1.56 6.40 -7.61
C LEU A 50 -2.20 5.35 -8.53
N ARG A 51 -3.33 4.75 -8.11
CA ARG A 51 -4.07 3.80 -8.94
C ARG A 51 -4.63 4.47 -10.19
N GLY A 52 -5.26 5.63 -10.04
CA GLY A 52 -5.81 6.41 -11.16
C GLY A 52 -4.72 6.83 -12.14
N ALA A 53 -3.57 7.29 -11.63
CA ALA A 53 -2.40 7.59 -12.45
C ALA A 53 -2.00 6.38 -13.29
N ARG A 54 -1.79 5.20 -12.69
CA ARG A 54 -1.41 3.98 -13.41
C ARG A 54 -2.38 3.60 -14.52
N GLU A 55 -3.69 3.61 -14.24
CA GLU A 55 -4.71 3.21 -15.20
C GLU A 55 -4.77 4.18 -16.39
N LEU A 56 -4.75 5.49 -16.11
CA LEU A 56 -4.81 6.54 -17.13
C LEU A 56 -3.52 6.63 -17.95
N THR A 57 -2.35 6.45 -17.32
CA THR A 57 -1.05 6.45 -18.00
C THR A 57 -0.87 5.22 -18.87
N SER A 58 -1.33 4.04 -18.43
CA SER A 58 -1.24 2.80 -19.23
C SER A 58 -2.10 2.87 -20.50
N ALA A 59 -3.28 3.48 -20.40
CA ALA A 59 -4.15 3.74 -21.55
C ALA A 59 -3.50 4.71 -22.55
N ALA A 60 -2.88 5.79 -22.05
CA ALA A 60 -2.16 6.76 -22.88
C ALA A 60 -0.89 6.18 -23.53
N ALA A 61 -0.13 5.32 -22.84
CA ALA A 61 1.10 4.74 -23.37
C ALA A 61 0.88 3.89 -24.64
N SER A 62 -0.33 3.33 -24.79
CA SER A 62 -0.71 2.48 -25.92
C SER A 62 -1.13 3.26 -27.17
N ASP A 63 -1.24 4.58 -27.09
CA ASP A 63 -1.62 5.43 -28.21
C ASP A 63 -0.40 5.75 -29.10
N PRO A 64 -0.45 5.43 -30.41
CA PRO A 64 0.65 5.69 -31.34
C PRO A 64 0.91 7.18 -31.63
N SER A 65 -0.04 8.06 -31.31
CA SER A 65 0.11 9.51 -31.47
C SER A 65 0.96 10.16 -30.38
N VAL A 66 1.22 9.43 -29.27
CA VAL A 66 2.13 9.88 -28.20
C VAL A 66 3.56 9.79 -28.66
N ASP A 67 4.29 10.90 -28.51
CA ASP A 67 5.72 10.90 -28.80
C ASP A 67 6.50 10.00 -27.84
N ALA A 68 7.68 9.55 -28.26
CA ALA A 68 8.46 8.59 -27.49
C ALA A 68 8.96 9.13 -26.14
N ALA A 69 9.20 10.44 -26.02
CA ALA A 69 9.69 11.05 -24.79
C ALA A 69 8.57 11.13 -23.74
N LEU A 70 7.36 11.52 -24.16
CA LEU A 70 6.19 11.53 -23.29
C LEU A 70 5.77 10.10 -22.91
N ARG A 71 5.82 9.14 -23.84
CA ARG A 71 5.56 7.71 -23.56
C ARG A 71 6.52 7.16 -22.51
N HIS A 72 7.80 7.56 -22.54
CA HIS A 72 8.79 7.18 -21.54
C HIS A 72 8.41 7.71 -20.14
N GLN A 73 8.12 9.00 -20.02
CA GLN A 73 7.73 9.63 -18.74
C GLN A 73 6.46 9.00 -18.14
N ILE A 74 5.47 8.69 -18.99
CA ILE A 74 4.24 7.99 -18.62
C ILE A 74 4.55 6.58 -18.07
N SER A 75 5.45 5.85 -18.70
CA SER A 75 5.88 4.51 -18.25
C SER A 75 6.64 4.58 -16.92
N GLU A 76 7.53 5.56 -16.74
CA GLU A 76 8.27 5.76 -15.49
C GLU A 76 7.32 6.09 -14.34
N LEU A 77 6.34 6.97 -14.56
CA LEU A 77 5.34 7.30 -13.55
C LEU A 77 4.50 6.07 -13.15
N ALA A 78 4.08 5.25 -14.13
CA ALA A 78 3.37 4.01 -13.86
C ALA A 78 4.22 3.00 -13.06
N ALA A 79 5.54 2.93 -13.36
CA ALA A 79 6.49 2.09 -12.63
C ALA A 79 6.66 2.56 -11.19
N HIS A 80 6.87 3.86 -10.96
CA HIS A 80 6.98 4.43 -9.61
C HIS A 80 5.69 4.25 -8.80
N ALA A 81 4.52 4.45 -9.42
CA ALA A 81 3.24 4.23 -8.73
C ALA A 81 3.07 2.76 -8.31
N THR A 82 3.51 1.83 -9.16
CA THR A 82 3.50 0.39 -8.86
C THR A 82 4.48 0.04 -7.74
N GLU A 83 5.69 0.60 -7.76
CA GLU A 83 6.68 0.42 -6.71
C GLU A 83 6.19 0.96 -5.37
N LEU A 84 5.57 2.15 -5.37
CA LEU A 84 5.04 2.76 -4.16
C LEU A 84 3.86 1.95 -3.58
N GLU A 85 2.97 1.43 -4.44
CA GLU A 85 1.89 0.50 -4.03
C GLU A 85 2.45 -0.81 -3.42
N GLN A 86 3.62 -1.27 -3.88
CA GLN A 86 4.28 -2.44 -3.29
C GLN A 86 4.92 -2.11 -1.94
N ILE A 87 5.58 -0.96 -1.82
CA ILE A 87 6.19 -0.49 -0.57
C ILE A 87 5.13 -0.30 0.53
N THR A 88 3.98 0.28 0.20
CA THR A 88 2.87 0.44 1.19
C THR A 88 2.26 -0.89 1.60
N ARG A 89 2.56 -1.98 0.91
CA ARG A 89 2.16 -3.36 1.24
C ARG A 89 3.32 -4.20 1.78
N ASP A 90 4.48 -3.61 2.06
CA ASP A 90 5.61 -4.31 2.66
C ASP A 90 5.50 -4.31 4.18
N ALA A 91 5.35 -5.48 4.78
CA ALA A 91 5.26 -5.67 6.22
C ALA A 91 6.47 -5.14 7.00
N ARG A 92 7.64 -5.01 6.37
CA ARG A 92 8.84 -4.44 7.00
C ARG A 92 8.68 -2.95 7.30
N VAL A 93 7.91 -2.23 6.47
CA VAL A 93 7.58 -0.82 6.68
C VAL A 93 6.54 -0.68 7.80
N HIS A 94 5.68 -1.67 7.97
CA HIS A 94 4.64 -1.70 9.00
C HIS A 94 5.06 -2.41 10.29
N VAL A 95 6.35 -2.74 10.46
CA VAL A 95 6.80 -3.56 11.60
C VAL A 95 6.49 -2.91 12.95
N HIS A 96 6.49 -1.58 13.02
CA HIS A 96 6.13 -0.83 14.22
C HIS A 96 4.63 -0.89 14.53
N GLU A 97 3.79 -0.84 13.51
CA GLU A 97 2.33 -0.92 13.64
C GLU A 97 1.92 -2.35 14.04
N LEU A 98 2.55 -3.36 13.42
CA LEU A 98 2.42 -4.76 13.82
C LEU A 98 2.94 -5.04 15.24
N ALA A 99 3.86 -4.22 15.74
CA ALA A 99 4.42 -4.30 17.08
C ALA A 99 3.65 -3.47 18.13
N ALA A 100 2.44 -2.99 17.83
CA ALA A 100 1.66 -2.20 18.77
C ALA A 100 1.47 -2.92 20.13
N GLY A 101 2.08 -2.36 21.19
CA GLY A 101 2.07 -2.96 22.54
C GLY A 101 2.87 -4.27 22.67
N TRP A 102 3.69 -4.62 21.68
CA TRP A 102 4.52 -5.81 21.68
C TRP A 102 5.77 -5.61 22.53
N LYS A 103 6.10 -6.64 23.32
CA LYS A 103 7.31 -6.72 24.13
C LYS A 103 7.92 -8.10 23.98
N CYS A 104 9.23 -8.19 23.77
CA CYS A 104 9.89 -9.48 23.64
C CYS A 104 9.74 -10.31 24.92
N SER A 105 9.18 -11.52 24.81
CA SER A 105 8.99 -12.40 25.97
C SER A 105 10.28 -12.98 26.55
N SER A 106 11.43 -12.80 25.87
CA SER A 106 12.73 -13.25 26.37
C SER A 106 13.48 -12.17 27.15
N CYS A 107 13.61 -10.98 26.57
CA CYS A 107 14.48 -9.94 27.10
C CYS A 107 13.73 -8.68 27.52
N GLY A 108 12.41 -8.61 27.28
CA GLY A 108 11.59 -7.48 27.66
C GLY A 108 11.78 -6.21 26.83
N LEU A 109 12.60 -6.23 25.77
CA LEU A 109 12.80 -5.04 24.92
C LEU A 109 11.76 -4.95 23.81
N GLU A 110 11.43 -3.72 23.42
CA GLU A 110 10.41 -3.35 22.43
C GLU A 110 11.05 -2.96 21.08
N VAL A 111 12.00 -3.77 20.65
CA VAL A 111 12.75 -3.56 19.39
C VAL A 111 12.45 -4.67 18.38
N PRO A 112 11.32 -4.62 17.67
CA PRO A 112 11.02 -5.57 16.60
C PRO A 112 11.94 -5.31 15.39
N SER A 113 12.15 -6.32 14.54
CA SER A 113 12.98 -6.18 13.33
C SER A 113 12.44 -6.89 12.10
N GLU A 114 11.70 -7.99 12.25
CA GLU A 114 11.25 -8.79 11.12
C GLU A 114 9.89 -9.43 11.43
N PRO A 115 8.87 -9.20 10.59
CA PRO A 115 7.61 -9.92 10.67
C PRO A 115 7.69 -11.25 9.94
N ARG A 116 7.16 -12.29 10.57
CA ARG A 116 6.97 -13.62 9.97
C ARG A 116 5.51 -13.97 10.04
N VAL A 117 5.03 -14.66 9.00
CA VAL A 117 3.71 -15.29 9.02
C VAL A 117 3.84 -16.78 8.73
N ALA A 118 3.13 -17.58 9.52
CA ALA A 118 2.97 -19.01 9.31
C ALA A 118 1.48 -19.33 9.20
N ALA A 119 1.09 -20.11 8.20
CA ALA A 119 -0.27 -20.63 8.11
C ALA A 119 -0.39 -21.88 8.99
N VAL A 120 -1.27 -21.84 10.00
CA VAL A 120 -1.61 -23.03 10.79
C VAL A 120 -3.06 -23.39 10.50
N ALA A 121 -3.23 -24.34 9.58
CA ALA A 121 -4.44 -25.13 9.28
C ALA A 121 -5.79 -24.42 9.07
N LYS A 122 -5.89 -23.09 9.24
CA LYS A 122 -7.03 -22.18 9.01
C LYS A 122 -6.80 -20.77 9.58
N SER A 123 -5.73 -20.54 10.36
CA SER A 123 -5.41 -19.22 10.92
C SER A 123 -3.96 -18.83 10.63
N LEU A 124 -3.76 -17.55 10.31
CA LEU A 124 -2.43 -16.96 10.17
C LEU A 124 -1.86 -16.70 11.58
N VAL A 125 -0.65 -17.18 11.81
CA VAL A 125 0.13 -16.90 13.01
C VAL A 125 1.23 -15.93 12.62
N ILE A 126 1.25 -14.77 13.28
CA ILE A 126 2.22 -13.71 13.01
C ILE A 126 3.13 -13.55 14.23
N ASP A 127 4.43 -13.60 13.98
CA ASP A 127 5.45 -13.34 14.99
C ASP A 127 6.42 -12.25 14.55
N LEU A 128 7.03 -11.59 15.53
CA LEU A 128 8.07 -10.61 15.34
C LEU A 128 9.38 -11.15 15.91
N LYS A 129 10.47 -10.95 15.17
CA LYS A 129 11.83 -11.20 15.66
C LYS A 129 12.32 -10.02 16.48
N CYS A 130 12.70 -10.28 17.74
CA CYS A 130 13.38 -9.30 18.57
C CYS A 130 14.77 -8.98 18.02
N ARG A 131 15.06 -7.70 17.80
CA ARG A 131 16.37 -7.24 17.30
C ARG A 131 17.49 -7.46 18.32
N ALA A 132 17.18 -7.42 19.61
CA ALA A 132 18.17 -7.53 20.67
C ALA A 132 18.62 -8.98 20.94
N CYS A 133 17.68 -9.92 21.02
CA CYS A 133 17.99 -11.31 21.40
C CYS A 133 17.66 -12.34 20.31
N GLY A 134 17.11 -11.92 19.17
CA GLY A 134 16.76 -12.80 18.05
C GLY A 134 15.53 -13.68 18.28
N LYS A 135 14.94 -13.71 19.48
CA LYS A 135 13.77 -14.55 19.77
C LYS A 135 12.54 -14.07 19.02
N ARG A 136 11.76 -15.02 18.52
CA ARG A 136 10.45 -14.77 17.91
C ARG A 136 9.37 -14.78 18.97
N THR A 137 8.48 -13.79 18.93
CA THR A 137 7.36 -13.68 19.86
C THR A 137 6.13 -13.25 19.08
N ALA A 138 4.99 -13.88 19.36
CA ALA A 138 3.73 -13.56 18.73
C ALA A 138 3.37 -12.08 18.94
N ILE A 139 2.69 -11.49 17.96
CA ILE A 139 2.11 -10.16 18.09
C ILE A 139 0.97 -10.16 19.13
N THR A 140 0.67 -8.97 19.65
CA THR A 140 -0.47 -8.74 20.55
C THR A 140 -1.79 -8.69 19.76
N GLU A 141 -2.91 -8.56 20.47
CA GLU A 141 -4.21 -8.32 19.83
C GLU A 141 -4.21 -7.02 18.99
N LYS A 142 -3.62 -5.93 19.51
CA LYS A 142 -3.49 -4.67 18.75
C LYS A 142 -2.65 -4.81 17.48
N GLY A 143 -1.57 -5.60 17.56
CA GLY A 143 -0.78 -5.94 16.39
C GLY A 143 -1.59 -6.75 15.37
N ARG A 144 -2.47 -7.64 15.85
CA ARG A 144 -3.36 -8.45 15.00
C ARG A 144 -4.43 -7.61 14.33
N GLU A 145 -5.05 -6.67 15.04
CA GLU A 145 -5.98 -5.68 14.46
C GLU A 145 -5.30 -4.86 13.36
N SER A 146 -4.06 -4.43 13.60
CA SER A 146 -3.26 -3.72 12.60
C SER A 146 -2.97 -4.59 11.38
N PHE A 147 -2.64 -5.87 11.59
CA PHE A 147 -2.47 -6.82 10.51
C PHE A 147 -3.74 -6.97 9.67
N GLU A 148 -4.90 -7.22 10.30
CA GLU A 148 -6.16 -7.42 9.58
C GLU A 148 -6.55 -6.17 8.79
N ARG A 149 -6.33 -4.97 9.34
CA ARG A 149 -6.58 -3.72 8.62
C ARG A 149 -5.68 -3.54 7.40
N LEU A 150 -4.37 -3.83 7.54
CA LEU A 150 -3.38 -3.60 6.49
C LEU A 150 -3.37 -4.69 5.41
N PHE A 151 -3.51 -5.95 5.84
CA PHE A 151 -3.28 -7.13 5.02
C PHE A 151 -4.51 -8.03 4.90
N GLY A 152 -5.52 -7.89 5.76
CA GLY A 152 -6.75 -8.69 5.70
C GLY A 152 -7.46 -8.63 4.34
N PRO A 153 -7.63 -7.46 3.70
CA PRO A 153 -8.18 -7.38 2.34
C PRO A 153 -7.36 -8.11 1.27
N LEU A 154 -6.06 -8.33 1.53
CA LEU A 154 -5.14 -9.03 0.64
C LEU A 154 -5.04 -10.53 0.98
N ALA A 155 -5.32 -10.91 2.23
CA ALA A 155 -5.11 -12.23 2.82
C ALA A 155 -6.19 -13.25 2.42
N GLY A 156 -6.43 -13.38 1.11
CA GLY A 156 -7.26 -14.44 0.52
C GLY A 156 -6.50 -15.77 0.32
N PRO A 157 -7.17 -16.81 -0.21
CA PRO A 157 -6.58 -18.14 -0.44
C PRO A 157 -5.33 -18.14 -1.34
N THR A 158 -5.18 -17.12 -2.19
CA THR A 158 -4.06 -16.96 -3.14
C THR A 158 -3.03 -15.94 -2.67
N TRP A 159 -3.15 -15.43 -1.44
CA TRP A 159 -2.25 -14.42 -0.91
C TRP A 159 -0.83 -14.94 -0.75
N ASN A 160 0.14 -14.20 -1.30
CA ASN A 160 1.56 -14.50 -1.16
C ASN A 160 2.19 -13.57 -0.11
N ALA A 161 2.35 -14.09 1.10
CA ALA A 161 2.93 -13.34 2.21
C ALA A 161 4.39 -12.90 1.95
N ALA A 162 5.20 -13.71 1.26
CA ALA A 162 6.59 -13.36 0.95
C ALA A 162 6.68 -12.13 0.05
N ARG A 163 5.74 -11.98 -0.90
CA ARG A 163 5.64 -10.78 -1.75
C ARG A 163 5.26 -9.51 -0.99
N ASN A 164 4.75 -9.65 0.23
CA ASN A 164 4.35 -8.55 1.10
C ASN A 164 5.34 -8.38 2.27
N GLY A 165 6.59 -8.83 2.12
CA GLY A 165 7.66 -8.58 3.10
C GLY A 165 7.64 -9.46 4.35
N PHE A 166 6.74 -10.45 4.44
CA PHE A 166 6.78 -11.43 5.51
C PHE A 166 7.80 -12.52 5.23
N VAL A 167 8.53 -12.93 6.26
CA VAL A 167 9.19 -14.24 6.22
C VAL A 167 8.12 -15.32 6.31
N VAL A 168 8.08 -16.23 5.34
CA VAL A 168 7.19 -17.40 5.36
C VAL A 168 7.95 -18.55 5.99
N GLY A 169 7.35 -19.24 6.97
CA GLY A 169 7.99 -20.41 7.56
C GLY A 169 7.07 -21.62 7.64
N GLY A 170 7.64 -22.81 7.43
CA GLY A 170 7.10 -24.08 7.89
C GLY A 170 7.35 -24.28 9.39
N ARG A 171 6.61 -25.20 10.02
CA ARG A 171 6.85 -25.62 11.41
C ARG A 171 8.33 -26.03 11.59
N PRO A 172 8.96 -25.73 12.74
CA PRO A 172 10.11 -26.53 13.17
C PRO A 172 9.67 -27.99 13.38
#